data_AF-A0A0G1RX87-F1
#
_entry.id   AF-A0A0G1RX87-F1
#
_cell.length_a   1.000
_cell.length_b   1.000
_cell.length_c   1.000
_cell.angle_alpha   90.00
_cell.angle_beta   90.00
_cell.angle_gamma   90.00
#
_symmetry.space_group_name_H-M   'P 1'
#
loop_
_entity.id
_entity.type
_entity.pdbx_description
1 polymer ?
#
loop_
_entity_poly.entity_id
_entity_poly.type
_entity_poly.pdbx_seq_one_letter_code
_entity_poly.pdbx_strand_id
1 'polypeptide(L)'
;MSDKKKKGRTGEQEVVDLVKCPNCLSKLILLPESFPMYDVQCSRCLFRAQVKTVHSKPKASIFGAGWRILEKVLKAGCLMPQLMVNFKWSSRNGGLNQEIRFYPFIAKGNIQKYKLSAKARRANYWMFKYVKLDKIPYLPLYQQHDPLRTNE
;
A
#
# COMPACT_ATOMS: atom_id res chain seq x y z
N MET A 1 -8.08 -9.94 -17.36
CA MET A 1 -7.46 -9.06 -16.32
C MET A 1 -6.37 -9.86 -15.59
N SER A 2 -5.13 -9.39 -15.47
CA SER A 2 -4.04 -10.20 -14.88
C SER A 2 -4.21 -10.42 -13.37
N ASP A 3 -3.82 -11.59 -12.84
CA ASP A 3 -3.97 -11.94 -11.42
C ASP A 3 -3.37 -10.93 -10.43
N LYS A 4 -2.26 -10.28 -10.80
CA LYS A 4 -1.65 -9.23 -9.95
C LYS A 4 -2.55 -8.00 -9.77
N LYS A 5 -3.35 -7.64 -10.80
CA LYS A 5 -4.30 -6.53 -10.73
C LYS A 5 -5.49 -6.90 -9.84
N LYS A 6 -6.01 -8.13 -9.99
CA LYS A 6 -7.07 -8.67 -9.12
C LYS A 6 -6.63 -8.65 -7.65
N LYS A 7 -5.45 -9.19 -7.35
CA LYS A 7 -4.88 -9.19 -5.98
C LYS A 7 -4.69 -7.78 -5.41
N GLY A 8 -4.24 -6.83 -6.22
CA GLY A 8 -4.13 -5.43 -5.81
C GLY A 8 -5.48 -4.85 -5.40
N ARG A 9 -6.48 -4.99 -6.28
CA ARG A 9 -7.84 -4.49 -6.04
C ARG A 9 -8.52 -5.15 -4.84
N THR A 10 -8.35 -6.46 -4.65
CA THR A 10 -8.81 -7.16 -3.44
C THR A 10 -8.16 -6.58 -2.19
N GLY A 11 -6.85 -6.33 -2.23
CA GLY A 11 -6.14 -5.73 -1.11
C GLY A 11 -6.57 -4.29 -0.79
N GLU A 12 -6.91 -3.50 -1.81
CA GLU A 12 -7.51 -2.16 -1.67
C GLU A 12 -8.90 -2.25 -1.05
N GLN A 13 -9.74 -3.19 -1.51
CA GLN A 13 -11.08 -3.41 -0.96
C GLN A 13 -11.03 -3.84 0.50
N GLU A 14 -10.13 -4.76 0.88
CA GLU A 14 -9.92 -5.17 2.26
C GLU A 14 -9.59 -3.99 3.18
N VAL A 15 -8.79 -3.03 2.71
CA VAL A 15 -8.51 -1.81 3.49
C VAL A 15 -9.78 -0.98 3.67
N VAL A 16 -10.58 -0.79 2.62
CA VAL A 16 -11.85 -0.05 2.72
C VAL A 16 -12.82 -0.71 3.71
N ASP A 17 -12.85 -2.03 3.76
CA ASP A 17 -13.77 -2.78 4.61
C ASP A 17 -13.34 -2.78 6.08
N LEU A 18 -12.03 -2.88 6.35
CA LEU A 18 -11.47 -3.01 7.70
C LEU A 18 -11.13 -1.66 8.37
N VAL A 19 -10.86 -0.60 7.59
CA VAL A 19 -10.26 0.63 8.10
C VAL A 19 -11.19 1.83 7.91
N LYS A 20 -11.39 2.57 9.00
CA LYS A 20 -12.01 3.91 8.97
C LYS A 20 -10.97 4.96 8.59
N CYS A 21 -11.42 6.09 8.06
CA CYS A 21 -10.52 7.20 7.71
C CYS A 21 -9.68 7.62 8.92
N PRO A 22 -8.35 7.63 8.84
CA PRO A 22 -7.49 7.96 9.99
C PRO A 22 -7.55 9.45 10.37
N ASN A 23 -8.14 10.30 9.52
CA ASN A 23 -8.31 11.73 9.79
C ASN A 23 -9.65 12.06 10.48
N CYS A 24 -10.76 11.42 10.08
CA CYS A 24 -12.11 11.80 10.56
C CYS A 24 -13.04 10.63 10.87
N LEU A 25 -12.52 9.40 10.87
CA LEU A 25 -13.22 8.15 11.19
C LEU A 25 -14.41 7.79 10.26
N SER A 26 -14.69 8.60 9.24
CA SER A 26 -15.70 8.31 8.22
C SER A 26 -15.25 7.17 7.29
N LYS A 27 -16.18 6.65 6.48
CA LYS A 27 -15.91 5.54 5.56
C LYS A 27 -14.88 5.92 4.47
N LEU A 28 -14.03 4.97 4.12
CA LEU A 28 -13.17 5.06 2.92
C LEU A 28 -13.91 4.50 1.70
N ILE A 29 -13.60 5.01 0.53
CA ILE A 29 -14.11 4.53 -0.76
C ILE A 29 -12.94 4.25 -1.69
N LEU A 30 -13.10 3.28 -2.58
CA LEU A 30 -12.15 3.04 -3.67
C LEU A 30 -12.24 4.15 -4.71
N LEU A 31 -11.08 4.60 -5.19
CA LEU A 31 -10.99 5.44 -6.37
C LEU A 31 -11.05 4.57 -7.64
N PRO A 32 -11.40 5.16 -8.81
CA PRO A 32 -11.41 4.43 -10.07
C PRO A 32 -10.06 3.78 -10.38
N GLU A 33 -10.09 2.66 -11.14
CA GLU A 33 -8.85 2.03 -11.57
C GLU A 33 -7.96 3.01 -12.34
N SER A 34 -6.65 2.93 -12.10
CA SER A 34 -5.65 3.82 -12.72
C SER A 34 -5.73 5.29 -12.31
N PHE A 35 -6.49 5.62 -11.25
CA PHE A 35 -6.43 6.95 -10.65
C PHE A 35 -4.97 7.26 -10.25
N PRO A 36 -4.41 8.40 -10.65
CA PRO A 36 -3.01 8.70 -10.35
C PRO A 36 -2.77 8.77 -8.84
N MET A 37 -1.76 8.06 -8.36
CA MET A 37 -1.15 8.16 -7.02
C MET A 37 -1.97 7.69 -5.82
N TYR A 38 -3.30 7.66 -5.90
CA TYR A 38 -4.17 7.31 -4.79
C TYR A 38 -5.09 6.15 -5.16
N ASP A 39 -5.33 5.28 -4.20
CA ASP A 39 -6.18 4.10 -4.37
C ASP A 39 -7.49 4.26 -3.57
N VAL A 40 -7.46 5.02 -2.46
CA VAL A 40 -8.62 5.27 -1.59
C VAL A 40 -8.82 6.75 -1.28
N GLN A 41 -10.07 7.13 -1.04
CA GLN A 41 -10.48 8.45 -0.56
C GLN A 41 -11.48 8.33 0.60
N CYS A 42 -11.44 9.25 1.55
CA CYS A 42 -12.51 9.39 2.54
C CYS A 42 -13.76 10.01 1.92
N SER A 43 -14.93 9.46 2.23
CA SER A 43 -16.23 9.97 1.76
C SER A 43 -16.62 11.36 2.32
N ARG A 44 -15.87 11.88 3.31
CA ARG A 44 -16.19 13.14 4.00
C ARG A 44 -15.07 14.18 3.90
N CYS A 45 -13.90 13.90 4.46
CA CYS A 45 -12.84 14.92 4.63
C CYS A 45 -11.83 15.00 3.48
N LEU A 46 -12.09 14.33 2.35
CA LEU A 46 -11.21 14.27 1.16
C LEU A 46 -9.79 13.73 1.42
N PHE A 47 -9.53 13.14 2.59
CA PHE A 47 -8.33 12.36 2.86
C PHE A 47 -8.11 11.34 1.74
N ARG A 48 -6.88 11.21 1.23
CA ARG A 48 -6.51 10.23 0.20
C ARG A 48 -5.23 9.51 0.59
N ALA A 49 -5.17 8.23 0.28
CA ALA A 49 -3.98 7.42 0.48
C ALA A 49 -3.77 6.45 -0.69
N GLN A 50 -2.50 6.09 -0.89
CA GLN A 50 -2.14 4.93 -1.69
C GLN A 50 -2.22 3.68 -0.81
N VAL A 51 -2.67 2.56 -1.36
CA VAL A 51 -2.69 1.26 -0.70
C VAL A 51 -1.66 0.33 -1.35
N LYS A 52 -0.93 -0.42 -0.52
CA LYS A 52 -0.05 -1.49 -0.98
C LYS A 52 -0.25 -2.74 -0.14
N THR A 53 -0.63 -3.83 -0.79
CA THR A 53 -0.74 -5.14 -0.14
C THR A 53 0.54 -5.95 -0.31
N VAL A 54 1.03 -6.48 0.80
CA VAL A 54 2.30 -7.21 0.86
C VAL A 54 2.10 -8.52 1.61
N HIS A 55 2.41 -9.64 0.95
CA HIS A 55 2.36 -10.98 1.54
C HIS A 55 3.65 -11.30 2.31
N SER A 56 3.92 -10.53 3.37
CA SER A 56 4.99 -10.79 4.33
C SER A 56 4.69 -10.07 5.64
N LYS A 57 5.47 -10.40 6.68
CA LYS A 57 5.58 -9.54 7.86
C LYS A 57 6.01 -8.12 7.46
N PRO A 58 5.74 -7.11 8.31
CA PRO A 58 6.26 -5.76 8.14
C PRO A 58 7.76 -5.76 7.87
N LYS A 59 8.19 -4.97 6.89
CA LYS A 59 9.59 -4.91 6.44
C LYS A 59 9.98 -3.53 5.97
N ALA A 60 11.28 -3.26 6.01
CA ALA A 60 11.89 -1.98 5.65
C ALA A 60 11.62 -1.53 4.21
N SER A 61 11.45 -2.47 3.28
CA SER A 61 11.35 -2.18 1.84
C SER A 61 10.18 -2.90 1.19
N ILE A 62 9.35 -2.16 0.46
CA ILE A 62 8.24 -2.71 -0.34
C ILE A 62 8.24 -2.10 -1.75
N PHE A 63 7.65 -2.82 -2.71
CA PHE A 63 7.59 -2.34 -4.09
C PHE A 63 6.55 -1.22 -4.24
N GLY A 64 6.93 -0.19 -5.01
CA GLY A 64 6.05 0.87 -5.47
C GLY A 64 5.57 0.64 -6.90
N ALA A 65 5.22 1.73 -7.57
CA ALA A 65 4.72 1.73 -8.94
C ALA A 65 5.79 2.16 -9.97
N GLY A 66 5.35 2.53 -11.18
CA GLY A 66 6.24 3.06 -12.21
C GLY A 66 6.79 4.43 -11.84
N TRP A 67 8.09 4.64 -12.05
CA TRP A 67 8.78 5.89 -11.71
C TRP A 67 8.22 7.09 -12.49
N ARG A 68 7.81 6.91 -13.75
CA ARG A 68 7.41 8.01 -14.64
C ARG A 68 6.22 8.82 -14.11
N ILE A 69 5.24 8.14 -13.51
CA ILE A 69 4.05 8.82 -12.95
C ILE A 69 4.47 9.58 -11.69
N LEU A 70 5.21 8.91 -10.81
CA LEU A 70 5.70 9.51 -9.58
C LEU A 70 6.56 10.76 -9.85
N GLU A 71 7.49 10.66 -10.80
CA GLU A 71 8.38 11.78 -11.15
C GLU A 71 7.60 13.00 -11.65
N LYS A 72 6.56 12.81 -12.48
CA LYS A 72 5.70 13.91 -12.94
C LYS A 72 4.99 14.60 -11.78
N VAL A 73 4.44 13.81 -10.85
CA VAL A 73 3.72 14.32 -9.68
C VAL A 73 4.65 15.11 -8.76
N LEU A 74 5.85 14.58 -8.48
CA LEU A 74 6.85 15.29 -7.68
C LEU A 74 7.37 16.56 -8.37
N LYS A 75 7.57 16.54 -9.69
CA LYS A 75 7.97 17.73 -10.47
C LYS A 75 6.88 18.81 -10.51
N ALA A 76 5.62 18.43 -10.38
CA ALA A 76 4.50 19.36 -10.26
C ALA A 76 4.38 19.98 -8.85
N GLY A 77 5.33 19.71 -7.94
CA GLY A 77 5.32 20.24 -6.57
C GLY A 77 4.41 19.48 -5.61
N CYS A 78 3.78 18.38 -6.05
CA CYS A 78 2.95 17.57 -5.16
C CYS A 78 3.82 16.76 -4.18
N LEU A 79 3.35 16.63 -2.94
CA LEU A 79 3.95 15.74 -1.96
C LEU A 79 3.76 14.26 -2.35
N MET A 80 4.58 13.39 -1.76
CA MET A 80 4.31 11.96 -1.80
C MET A 80 2.94 11.67 -1.20
N PRO A 81 2.14 10.80 -1.83
CA PRO A 81 0.87 10.38 -1.27
C PRO A 81 1.13 9.65 0.04
N GLN A 82 0.22 9.86 0.99
CA GLN A 82 0.19 9.11 2.23
C GLN A 82 -0.02 7.63 1.91
N LEU A 83 0.55 6.73 2.70
CA LEU A 83 0.63 5.32 2.34
C LEU A 83 -0.03 4.44 3.40
N MET A 84 -0.96 3.59 2.98
CA MET A 84 -1.48 2.47 3.75
C MET A 84 -0.84 1.18 3.24
N VAL A 85 -0.27 0.37 4.13
CA VAL A 85 0.33 -0.92 3.77
C VAL A 85 -0.43 -2.02 4.49
N ASN A 86 -1.05 -2.91 3.71
CA ASN A 86 -1.76 -4.09 4.17
C ASN A 86 -0.80 -5.30 4.15
N PHE A 87 -0.23 -5.63 5.30
CA PHE A 87 0.66 -6.77 5.49
C PHE A 87 -0.16 -8.01 5.83
N LYS A 88 0.11 -9.12 5.12
CA LYS A 88 -0.54 -10.41 5.34
C LYS A 88 0.50 -11.53 5.39
N TRP A 89 0.46 -12.38 6.39
CA TRP A 89 1.37 -13.53 6.49
C TRP A 89 0.75 -14.69 7.27
N SER A 90 1.09 -15.91 6.89
CA SER A 90 0.68 -17.10 7.63
C SER A 90 1.47 -17.22 8.95
N SER A 91 0.78 -17.58 10.03
CA SER A 91 1.39 -18.01 11.28
C SER A 91 2.00 -19.41 11.12
N ARG A 92 2.83 -19.83 12.08
CA ARG A 92 3.35 -21.20 12.11
C ARG A 92 2.23 -22.24 12.26
N ASN A 93 1.12 -21.84 12.88
CA ASN A 93 -0.02 -22.70 13.17
C ASN A 93 -1.07 -22.71 12.05
N GLY A 94 -0.78 -22.05 10.92
CA GLY A 94 -1.69 -21.98 9.76
C GLY A 94 -2.76 -20.89 9.86
N GLY A 95 -2.78 -20.09 10.92
CA GLY A 95 -3.61 -18.89 11.05
C GLY A 95 -3.15 -17.75 10.13
N LEU A 96 -4.06 -16.87 9.73
CA LEU A 96 -3.73 -15.72 8.89
C LEU A 96 -3.53 -14.48 9.75
N ASN A 97 -2.31 -13.94 9.76
CA ASN A 97 -2.05 -12.65 10.38
C ASN A 97 -2.25 -11.53 9.36
N GLN A 98 -2.81 -10.42 9.81
CA GLN A 98 -2.98 -9.21 9.03
C GLN A 98 -2.69 -7.97 9.86
N GLU A 99 -1.96 -7.03 9.29
CA GLU A 99 -1.66 -5.73 9.90
C GLU A 99 -1.74 -4.63 8.83
N ILE A 100 -2.57 -3.62 9.06
CA ILE A 100 -2.65 -2.44 8.19
C ILE A 100 -1.98 -1.27 8.90
N ARG A 101 -0.88 -0.78 8.33
CA ARG A 101 -0.13 0.39 8.82
C ARG A 101 -0.38 1.59 7.94
N PHE A 102 -0.51 2.76 8.54
CA PHE A 102 -0.61 4.04 7.86
C PHE A 102 0.59 4.92 8.12
N TYR A 103 1.25 5.31 7.05
CA TYR A 103 2.40 6.21 7.03
C TYR A 103 1.93 7.58 6.55
N PRO A 104 1.71 8.55 7.46
CA PRO A 104 1.14 9.85 7.11
C PRO A 104 2.09 10.69 6.26
N PHE A 105 3.39 10.42 6.33
CA PHE A 105 4.41 11.15 5.60
C PHE A 105 5.49 10.20 5.06
N ILE A 106 5.75 10.29 3.75
CA ILE A 106 6.81 9.56 3.07
C ILE A 106 7.76 10.59 2.45
N ALA A 107 8.98 10.71 2.97
CA ALA A 107 9.95 11.64 2.43
C ALA A 107 10.57 11.11 1.12
N LYS A 108 11.18 11.99 0.33
CA LYS A 108 11.93 11.61 -0.88
C LYS A 108 13.05 10.60 -0.57
N GLY A 109 13.69 10.70 0.60
CA GLY A 109 14.70 9.76 1.08
C GLY A 109 14.17 8.35 1.40
N ASN A 110 12.86 8.17 1.45
CA ASN A 110 12.19 6.88 1.59
C ASN A 110 11.83 6.26 0.24
N ILE A 111 12.22 6.87 -0.87
CA ILE A 111 11.93 6.38 -2.22
C ILE A 111 13.24 6.03 -2.93
N GLN A 112 13.34 4.78 -3.40
CA GLN A 112 14.49 4.30 -4.15
C GLN A 112 14.08 3.93 -5.58
N LYS A 113 14.58 4.68 -6.57
CA LYS A 113 14.41 4.36 -8.00
C LYS A 113 15.23 3.13 -8.36
N TYR A 114 14.66 2.23 -9.15
CA TYR A 114 15.38 1.08 -9.70
C TYR A 114 14.86 0.70 -11.09
N LYS A 115 15.68 -0.02 -11.85
CA LYS A 115 15.35 -0.49 -13.19
C LYS A 115 15.01 -1.97 -13.15
N LEU A 116 13.94 -2.38 -13.84
CA LEU A 116 13.67 -3.80 -14.06
C LEU A 116 14.76 -4.42 -14.94
N SER A 117 15.09 -5.69 -14.67
CA SER A 117 16.07 -6.43 -15.46
C SER A 117 15.64 -6.56 -16.92
N ALA A 118 16.60 -6.80 -17.81
CA ALA A 118 16.33 -7.02 -19.24
C ALA A 118 15.42 -8.25 -19.49
N LYS A 119 15.41 -9.21 -18.57
CA LYS A 119 14.59 -10.44 -18.64
C LYS A 119 13.16 -10.26 -18.09
N ALA A 120 12.84 -9.11 -17.49
CA ALA A 120 11.51 -8.87 -16.94
C ALA A 120 10.49 -8.65 -18.07
N ARG A 121 9.21 -8.98 -17.83
CA ARG A 121 8.10 -8.74 -18.77
C ARG A 121 8.04 -7.30 -19.28
N ARG A 122 8.42 -6.33 -18.44
CA ARG A 122 8.64 -4.93 -18.83
C ARG A 122 10.11 -4.62 -18.71
N ALA A 123 10.89 -5.19 -19.63
CA ALA A 123 12.34 -5.05 -19.64
C ALA A 123 12.73 -3.58 -19.53
N ASN A 124 13.75 -3.28 -18.72
CA ASN A 124 14.33 -1.94 -18.59
C ASN A 124 13.39 -0.84 -18.06
N TYR A 125 12.19 -1.18 -17.59
CA TYR A 125 11.24 -0.19 -17.10
C TYR A 125 11.63 0.35 -15.72
N TRP A 126 11.55 1.67 -15.55
CA TRP A 126 11.86 2.34 -14.29
C TRP A 126 10.71 2.24 -13.29
N MET A 127 11.03 1.77 -12.09
CA MET A 127 10.11 1.62 -10.96
C MET A 127 10.73 2.27 -9.71
N PHE A 128 10.00 2.25 -8.61
CA PHE A 128 10.54 2.62 -7.31
C PHE A 128 10.14 1.64 -6.21
N LYS A 129 10.88 1.67 -5.11
CA LYS A 129 10.54 1.02 -3.85
C LYS A 129 10.36 2.08 -2.78
N TYR A 130 9.46 1.80 -1.85
CA TYR A 130 9.48 2.44 -0.54
C TYR A 130 10.57 1.76 0.28
N VAL A 131 11.42 2.53 0.96
CA VAL A 131 12.55 2.05 1.76
C VAL A 131 12.59 2.75 3.12
N LYS A 132 13.24 2.10 4.09
CA LYS A 132 13.34 2.57 5.48
C LYS A 132 11.96 2.75 6.14
N LEU A 133 10.96 1.96 5.73
CA LEU A 133 9.62 2.01 6.32
C LEU A 133 9.59 1.60 7.80
N ASP A 134 10.57 0.79 8.23
CA ASP A 134 10.84 0.41 9.61
C ASP A 134 11.37 1.55 10.47
N LYS A 135 11.82 2.65 9.86
CA LYS A 135 12.47 3.77 10.54
C LYS A 135 11.63 5.05 10.58
N ILE A 136 10.44 5.03 10.00
CA ILE A 136 9.55 6.20 9.95
C ILE A 136 8.28 5.96 10.78
N PRO A 137 7.67 7.02 11.32
CA PRO A 137 6.44 6.90 12.09
C PRO A 137 5.29 6.30 11.26
N TYR A 138 4.48 5.47 11.91
CA TYR A 138 3.24 4.94 11.37
C TYR A 138 2.18 4.82 12.46
N LEU A 139 0.92 4.79 12.04
CA LEU A 139 -0.23 4.47 12.88
C LEU A 139 -0.73 3.06 12.51
N PRO A 140 -0.89 2.14 13.48
CA PRO A 140 -1.61 0.90 13.23
C PRO A 140 -3.09 1.21 13.04
N LEU A 141 -3.67 0.79 11.91
CA LEU A 141 -5.10 0.99 11.61
C LEU A 141 -5.92 -0.29 11.77
N TYR A 142 -5.27 -1.45 11.69
CA TYR A 142 -5.88 -2.76 11.89
C TYR A 142 -4.81 -3.77 12.28
N GLN A 143 -5.13 -4.64 13.26
CA GLN A 143 -4.26 -5.74 13.68
C GLN A 143 -5.11 -6.98 13.98
N GLN A 144 -4.75 -8.09 13.36
CA GLN A 144 -5.29 -9.41 13.63
C GLN A 144 -4.15 -10.42 13.64
N HIS A 145 -3.98 -11.10 14.77
CA HIS A 145 -2.92 -12.09 14.96
C HIS A 145 -3.52 -13.44 15.34
N ASP A 146 -3.13 -14.47 14.60
CA ASP A 146 -3.52 -15.87 14.78
C ASP A 146 -5.03 -16.08 15.07
N PRO A 147 -5.95 -15.58 14.24
CA PRO A 147 -7.34 -15.98 14.35
C PRO A 147 -7.39 -17.49 14.11
N LEU A 148 -7.91 -18.24 15.09
CA LEU A 148 -8.09 -19.68 14.97
C LEU A 148 -8.75 -19.99 13.62
N ARG A 149 -8.33 -21.07 12.95
CA ARG A 149 -9.18 -21.70 11.95
C ARG A 149 -10.46 -22.10 12.67
N THR A 150 -11.53 -21.33 12.51
CA THR A 150 -12.87 -21.87 12.73
C THR A 150 -13.01 -22.99 11.72
N ASN A 151 -12.81 -24.22 12.18
CA ASN A 151 -13.21 -25.40 11.44
C ASN A 151 -14.74 -25.34 11.37
N GLU A 152 -15.25 -24.82 10.26
CA GLU A 152 -16.60 -25.15 9.76
C GLU A 152 -16.45 -26.17 8.64
#